data_AF-A0AAV7RWU6-F1
#
_entry.id   AF-A0AAV7RWU6-F1
#
_cell.length_a   1.000
_cell.length_b   1.000
_cell.length_c   1.000
_cell.angle_alpha   90.00
_cell.angle_beta   90.00
_cell.angle_gamma   90.00
#
_symmetry.space_group_name_H-M   'P 1'
#
loop_
_entity.id
_entity.type
_entity.pdbx_description
1 polymer ?
#
loop_
_entity_poly.entity_id
_entity_poly.type
_entity_poly.pdbx_seq_one_letter_code
_entity_poly.pdbx_strand_id
1 'polypeptide(L)'
;MSDHSSLTLSLTLPADKPGRQQWCLNTRLLAYEDTLMEIKDTVSHILAENDTPESSIATLWESLKVVIRGQFIAIAARQNALRCDKRQQLEDDMQALEETHRQSGSLAVRRQLAVQRKQLRALDEGKAEYALLRTKQKFYTGGNRAG
;
A
#
# COMPACT_ATOMS: atom_id res chain seq x y z
N MET A 1 -8.46 15.73 -60.48
CA MET A 1 -7.57 16.06 -59.34
C MET A 1 -8.51 16.28 -58.16
N SER A 2 -8.44 15.44 -57.13
CA SER A 2 -9.43 15.45 -56.05
C SER A 2 -9.04 16.48 -54.97
N ASP A 3 -9.99 17.33 -54.58
CA ASP A 3 -9.90 18.41 -53.57
C ASP A 3 -9.83 17.90 -52.10
N HIS A 4 -9.09 16.81 -51.86
CA HIS A 4 -8.95 16.26 -50.52
C HIS A 4 -7.76 16.89 -49.79
N SER A 5 -7.97 18.07 -49.21
CA SER A 5 -7.04 18.58 -48.19
C SER A 5 -7.21 17.77 -46.89
N SER A 6 -6.12 17.22 -46.35
CA SER A 6 -6.14 16.50 -45.08
C SER A 6 -6.28 17.48 -43.93
N LEU A 7 -7.43 17.44 -43.24
CA LEU A 7 -7.64 18.20 -42.01
C LEU A 7 -6.85 17.54 -40.87
N THR A 8 -5.88 18.27 -40.32
CA THR A 8 -5.13 17.82 -39.15
C THR A 8 -5.71 18.50 -37.91
N LEU A 9 -6.29 17.69 -37.03
CA LEU A 9 -6.85 18.15 -35.77
C LEU A 9 -5.81 17.95 -34.67
N SER A 10 -5.33 19.04 -34.07
CA SER A 10 -4.42 18.99 -32.93
C SER A 10 -5.20 19.28 -31.64
N LEU A 11 -5.34 18.25 -30.80
CA LEU A 11 -5.99 18.36 -29.50
C LEU A 11 -4.93 18.42 -28.41
N THR A 12 -4.94 19.52 -27.65
CA THR A 12 -4.19 19.59 -26.40
C THR A 12 -5.15 19.30 -25.26
N LEU A 13 -5.19 18.06 -24.79
CA LEU A 13 -5.97 17.71 -23.61
C LEU A 13 -5.24 18.25 -22.37
N PRO A 14 -5.91 18.97 -21.47
CA PRO A 14 -5.31 19.33 -20.19
C PRO A 14 -4.88 18.05 -19.48
N ALA A 15 -3.68 18.09 -18.86
CA ALA A 15 -3.21 16.98 -18.05
C ALA A 15 -4.31 16.61 -17.05
N ASP A 16 -4.69 15.32 -17.05
CA ASP A 16 -5.75 14.83 -16.21
C ASP A 16 -5.38 15.15 -14.76
N LYS A 17 -6.12 16.08 -14.13
CA LYS A 17 -5.89 16.38 -12.72
C LYS A 17 -6.13 15.07 -12.00
N PRO A 18 -5.21 14.58 -11.14
CA PRO A 18 -5.46 13.34 -10.42
C PRO A 18 -6.79 13.49 -9.69
N GLY A 19 -7.80 12.74 -10.15
CA GLY A 19 -9.14 12.82 -9.60
C GLY A 19 -9.10 12.61 -8.09
N ARG A 20 -10.13 13.11 -7.39
CA ARG A 20 -10.24 12.99 -5.92
C ARG A 20 -9.90 11.56 -5.51
N GLN A 21 -8.77 11.38 -4.82
CA GLN A 21 -8.31 10.05 -4.42
C GLN A 21 -9.30 9.52 -3.38
N GLN A 22 -10.20 8.64 -3.82
CA GLN A 22 -11.02 7.89 -2.90
C GLN A 22 -10.11 6.91 -2.17
N TRP A 23 -10.16 6.97 -0.84
CA TRP A 23 -9.49 5.95 -0.04
C TRP A 23 -10.05 4.59 -0.40
N CYS A 24 -9.16 3.62 -0.53
CA CYS A 24 -9.47 2.23 -0.76
C CYS A 24 -8.66 1.42 0.23
N LEU A 25 -9.29 0.42 0.84
CA LEU A 25 -8.67 -0.49 1.78
C LEU A 25 -7.44 -1.16 1.18
N ASN A 26 -6.34 -1.19 1.92
CA ASN A 26 -5.20 -2.03 1.60
C ASN A 26 -5.53 -3.49 1.98
N THR A 27 -6.04 -4.25 1.00
CA THR A 27 -6.48 -5.64 1.22
C THR A 27 -5.36 -6.58 1.66
N ARG A 28 -4.08 -6.23 1.44
CA ARG A 28 -2.96 -7.02 1.96
C ARG A 28 -2.93 -7.06 3.49
N LEU A 29 -3.51 -6.07 4.16
CA LEU A 29 -3.58 -6.05 5.62
C LEU A 29 -4.45 -7.17 6.17
N LEU A 30 -5.43 -7.64 5.40
CA LEU A 30 -6.30 -8.76 5.78
C LEU A 30 -5.60 -10.11 5.77
N ALA A 31 -4.40 -10.21 5.20
CA ALA A 31 -3.61 -11.44 5.21
C ALA A 31 -2.90 -11.68 6.54
N TYR A 32 -2.83 -10.68 7.43
CA TYR A 32 -2.21 -10.81 8.74
C TYR A 32 -3.27 -11.16 9.79
N GLU A 33 -3.11 -12.30 10.44
CA GLU A 33 -4.05 -12.76 11.47
C GLU A 33 -4.21 -11.74 12.60
N ASP A 34 -3.10 -11.13 13.04
CA ASP A 34 -3.12 -10.07 14.06
C ASP A 34 -4.03 -8.90 13.68
N THR A 35 -4.03 -8.51 12.39
CA THR A 35 -4.90 -7.45 11.91
C THR A 35 -6.37 -7.87 11.94
N LEU A 36 -6.66 -9.13 11.58
CA LEU A 36 -8.02 -9.65 11.65
C LEU A 36 -8.54 -9.72 13.09
N MET A 37 -7.69 -10.14 14.03
CA MET A 37 -8.02 -10.20 15.45
C MET A 37 -8.29 -8.79 16.01
N GLU A 38 -7.38 -7.83 15.79
CA GLU A 38 -7.49 -6.44 16.26
C GLU A 38 -8.80 -5.78 15.74
N ILE A 39 -9.20 -6.09 14.50
CA ILE A 39 -10.46 -5.59 13.92
C ILE A 39 -11.68 -6.30 14.52
N LYS A 40 -11.67 -7.63 14.64
CA LYS A 40 -12.79 -8.38 15.23
C LYS A 40 -13.09 -7.91 16.66
N ASP A 41 -12.04 -7.66 17.44
CA ASP A 41 -12.15 -7.16 18.80
C ASP A 41 -12.75 -5.75 18.79
N THR A 42 -12.30 -4.89 17.87
CA THR A 42 -12.83 -3.53 17.72
C THR A 42 -14.30 -3.52 17.31
N VAL A 43 -14.70 -4.38 16.37
CA VAL A 43 -16.11 -4.53 15.99
C VAL A 43 -16.95 -4.98 17.17
N SER A 44 -16.49 -6.00 17.90
CA SER A 44 -17.21 -6.55 19.06
C SER A 44 -17.37 -5.50 20.16
N HIS A 45 -16.34 -4.70 20.40
CA HIS A 45 -16.35 -3.60 21.37
C HIS A 45 -17.35 -2.50 20.99
N ILE A 46 -17.31 -2.03 19.74
CA ILE A 46 -18.24 -0.98 19.26
C ILE A 46 -19.68 -1.45 19.36
N LEU A 47 -19.97 -2.70 18.96
CA LEU A 47 -21.32 -3.26 19.05
C LEU A 47 -21.77 -3.36 20.52
N ALA A 48 -20.92 -3.82 21.42
CA ALA A 48 -21.26 -3.93 22.84
C ALA A 48 -21.54 -2.56 23.50
N GLU A 49 -20.83 -1.50 23.11
CA GLU A 49 -20.99 -0.17 23.72
C GLU A 49 -22.12 0.65 23.10
N ASN A 50 -22.38 0.48 21.80
CA ASN A 50 -23.23 1.40 21.05
C ASN A 50 -24.57 0.80 20.63
N ASP A 51 -24.77 -0.53 20.73
CA ASP A 51 -26.06 -1.19 20.44
C ASP A 51 -27.05 -0.95 21.59
N THR A 52 -27.56 0.28 21.64
CA THR A 52 -28.53 0.73 22.64
C THR A 52 -29.89 0.95 21.98
N PRO A 53 -31.02 0.84 22.73
CA PRO A 53 -32.36 1.04 22.18
C PRO A 53 -32.58 2.41 21.52
N GLU A 54 -31.77 3.41 21.89
CA GLU A 54 -31.84 4.77 21.37
C GLU A 54 -31.01 4.96 20.09
N SER A 55 -30.07 4.06 19.81
CA SER A 55 -29.20 4.13 18.65
C SER A 55 -29.89 3.60 17.40
N SER A 56 -29.81 4.35 16.28
CA SER A 56 -30.27 3.82 15.00
C SER A 56 -29.22 2.89 14.39
N ILE A 57 -29.68 1.80 13.75
CA ILE A 57 -28.81 0.87 13.02
C ILE A 57 -27.96 1.60 11.97
N ALA A 58 -28.51 2.64 11.34
CA ALA A 58 -27.77 3.46 10.37
C ALA A 58 -26.59 4.19 11.03
N THR A 59 -26.81 4.81 12.19
CA THR A 59 -25.77 5.50 12.95
C THR A 59 -24.69 4.53 13.42
N LEU A 60 -25.10 3.35 13.90
CA LEU A 60 -24.18 2.28 14.31
C LEU A 60 -23.30 1.84 13.14
N TRP A 61 -23.89 1.63 11.96
CA TRP A 61 -23.16 1.24 10.75
C TRP A 61 -22.19 2.32 10.25
N GLU A 62 -22.60 3.60 10.23
CA GLU A 62 -21.71 4.70 9.86
C GLU A 62 -20.53 4.82 10.84
N SER A 63 -20.80 4.72 12.14
CA SER A 63 -19.77 4.78 13.19
C SER A 63 -18.77 3.64 13.04
N LEU A 64 -19.26 2.41 12.86
CA LEU A 64 -18.43 1.23 12.64
C LEU A 64 -17.50 1.40 11.44
N LYS A 65 -18.03 1.87 10.30
CA LYS A 65 -17.24 2.12 9.09
C LYS A 65 -16.13 3.14 9.33
N VAL A 66 -16.43 4.23 10.04
CA VAL A 66 -15.45 5.29 10.34
C VAL A 66 -14.33 4.74 11.22
N VAL A 67 -14.67 4.02 12.29
CA VAL A 67 -13.68 3.48 13.23
C VAL A 67 -12.80 2.42 12.56
N ILE A 68 -13.40 1.43 11.88
CA ILE A 68 -12.65 0.38 11.17
C ILE A 68 -11.71 0.99 10.14
N ARG A 69 -12.16 2.01 9.39
CA ARG A 69 -11.30 2.72 8.44
C ARG A 69 -10.12 3.39 9.14
N GLY A 70 -10.36 4.09 10.24
CA GLY A 70 -9.29 4.72 11.04
C GLY A 70 -8.26 3.70 11.51
N GLN A 71 -8.73 2.54 11.99
CA GLN A 71 -7.89 1.45 12.43
C GLN A 71 -7.03 0.88 11.28
N PHE A 72 -7.61 0.62 10.11
CA PHE A 72 -6.83 0.19 8.95
C PHE A 72 -5.77 1.21 8.51
N ILE A 73 -6.08 2.50 8.60
CA ILE A 73 -5.11 3.57 8.29
C ILE A 73 -3.95 3.52 9.30
N ALA A 74 -4.25 3.37 10.59
CA ALA A 74 -3.24 3.26 11.64
C ALA A 74 -2.35 2.01 11.47
N ILE A 75 -2.95 0.85 11.19
CA ILE A 75 -2.23 -0.39 10.92
C ILE A 75 -1.34 -0.25 9.68
N ALA A 76 -1.86 0.37 8.60
CA ALA A 76 -1.07 0.63 7.40
C ALA A 76 0.15 1.52 7.69
N ALA A 77 -0.03 2.56 8.49
CA ALA A 77 1.04 3.47 8.88
C ALA A 77 2.10 2.76 9.73
N ARG A 78 1.69 1.97 10.73
CA ARG A 78 2.57 1.13 11.56
C ARG A 78 3.38 0.16 10.69
N GLN A 79 2.72 -0.55 9.77
CA GLN A 79 3.39 -1.48 8.86
C GLN A 79 4.36 -0.78 7.91
N ASN A 80 4.05 0.44 7.47
CA ASN A 80 4.96 1.23 6.65
C ASN A 80 6.22 1.63 7.44
N ALA A 81 6.06 2.07 8.70
CA ALA A 81 7.18 2.39 9.58
C ALA A 81 8.10 1.18 9.78
N LEU A 82 7.54 0.01 10.15
CA LEU A 82 8.32 -1.23 10.32
C LEU A 82 9.09 -1.64 9.05
N ARG A 83 8.52 -1.42 7.86
CA ARG A 83 9.20 -1.70 6.59
C ARG A 83 10.33 -0.70 6.33
N CYS A 84 10.13 0.57 6.63
CA CYS A 84 11.16 1.60 6.52
C CYS A 84 12.32 1.30 7.47
N ASP A 85 12.04 0.98 8.73
CA ASP A 85 13.05 0.65 9.73
C ASP A 85 13.85 -0.59 9.31
N LYS A 86 13.17 -1.65 8.86
CA LYS A 86 13.82 -2.87 8.35
C LYS A 86 14.70 -2.58 7.13
N ARG A 87 14.27 -1.70 6.23
CA ARG A 87 15.07 -1.30 5.08
C ARG A 87 16.33 -0.57 5.54
N GLN A 88 16.19 0.40 6.43
CA GLN A 88 17.32 1.17 6.95
C GLN A 88 18.34 0.24 7.63
N GLN A 89 17.88 -0.67 8.49
CA GLN A 89 18.73 -1.67 9.13
C GLN A 89 19.51 -2.51 8.11
N LEU A 90 18.86 -2.97 7.04
CA LEU A 90 19.55 -3.71 5.99
C LEU A 90 20.58 -2.87 5.24
N GLU A 91 20.29 -1.59 4.99
CA GLU A 91 21.22 -0.68 4.32
C GLU A 91 22.45 -0.39 5.22
N ASP A 92 22.24 -0.17 6.52
CA ASP A 92 23.31 0.05 7.50
C ASP A 92 24.20 -1.19 7.68
N ASP A 93 23.58 -2.36 7.84
CA ASP A 93 24.31 -3.63 7.94
C ASP A 93 25.13 -3.91 6.66
N MET A 94 24.56 -3.62 5.49
CA MET A 94 25.28 -3.78 4.22
C MET A 94 26.50 -2.86 4.15
N GLN A 95 26.40 -1.61 4.61
CA GLN A 95 27.56 -0.70 4.66
C GLN A 95 28.67 -1.26 5.57
N ALA A 96 28.31 -1.77 6.76
CA ALA A 96 29.27 -2.37 7.68
C ALA A 96 29.94 -3.63 7.10
N LEU A 97 29.15 -4.49 6.44
CA LEU A 97 29.67 -5.69 5.77
C LEU A 97 30.54 -5.34 4.55
N GLU A 98 30.23 -4.29 3.79
CA GLU A 98 31.04 -3.85 2.65
C GLU A 98 32.41 -3.34 3.11
N GLU A 99 32.47 -2.59 4.21
CA GLU A 99 33.74 -2.15 4.81
C GLU A 99 34.55 -3.35 5.31
N THR A 100 33.91 -4.28 6.02
CA THR A 100 34.54 -5.52 6.50
C THR A 100 35.07 -6.36 5.33
N HIS A 101 34.32 -6.43 4.21
CA HIS A 101 34.74 -7.16 3.02
C HIS A 101 35.94 -6.50 2.34
N ARG A 102 35.98 -5.16 2.28
CA ARG A 102 37.10 -4.40 1.71
C ARG A 102 38.41 -4.67 2.45
N GLN A 103 38.34 -4.82 3.77
CA GLN A 103 39.51 -5.08 4.62
C GLN A 103 39.94 -6.56 4.60
N SER A 104 38.98 -7.50 4.61
CA SER A 104 39.27 -8.93 4.80
C SER A 104 39.30 -9.76 3.52
N GLY A 105 38.62 -9.33 2.44
CA GLY A 105 38.39 -10.16 1.24
C GLY A 105 37.56 -11.43 1.48
N SER A 106 36.95 -11.58 2.66
CA SER A 106 36.35 -12.85 3.09
C SER A 106 35.14 -13.28 2.24
N LEU A 107 35.16 -14.55 1.79
CA LEU A 107 34.03 -15.17 1.10
C LEU A 107 32.78 -15.29 1.98
N ALA A 108 32.94 -15.42 3.30
CA ALA A 108 31.82 -15.50 4.23
C ALA A 108 31.06 -14.16 4.29
N VAL A 109 31.79 -13.04 4.36
CA VAL A 109 31.22 -11.69 4.34
C VAL A 109 30.52 -11.41 3.01
N ARG A 110 31.13 -11.84 1.89
CA ARG A 110 30.50 -11.75 0.57
C ARG A 110 29.18 -12.54 0.47
N ARG A 111 29.09 -13.71 1.10
CA ARG A 111 27.84 -14.50 1.17
C ARG A 111 26.78 -13.78 2.00
N GLN A 112 27.15 -13.18 3.14
CA GLN A 112 26.23 -12.39 3.97
C GLN A 112 25.68 -11.18 3.20
N LEU A 113 26.53 -10.44 2.47
CA LEU A 113 26.09 -9.35 1.59
C LEU A 113 25.08 -9.82 0.53
N ALA A 114 25.29 -11.00 -0.06
CA ALA A 114 24.35 -11.54 -1.03
C ALA A 114 22.98 -11.86 -0.40
N VAL A 115 22.96 -12.35 0.84
CA VAL A 115 21.73 -12.60 1.60
C VAL A 115 20.99 -11.29 1.89
N GLN A 116 21.68 -10.27 2.39
CA GLN A 116 21.04 -8.97 2.69
C GLN A 116 20.51 -8.28 1.44
N ARG A 117 21.26 -8.30 0.33
CA ARG A 117 20.79 -7.82 -0.98
C ARG A 117 19.53 -8.56 -1.44
N LYS A 118 19.44 -9.87 -1.21
CA LYS A 118 18.22 -10.64 -1.52
C LYS A 118 17.03 -10.19 -0.66
N GLN A 119 17.25 -9.92 0.63
CA GLN A 119 16.20 -9.43 1.52
C GLN A 119 15.73 -8.03 1.11
N LEU A 120 16.63 -7.12 0.74
CA LEU A 120 16.29 -5.79 0.24
C LEU A 120 15.46 -5.88 -1.05
N ARG A 121 15.88 -6.72 -2.00
CA ARG A 121 15.14 -6.97 -3.25
C ARG A 121 13.72 -7.50 -2.99
N ALA A 122 13.55 -8.39 -2.02
CA ALA A 122 12.22 -8.90 -1.66
C ALA A 122 11.30 -7.79 -1.11
N LEU A 123 11.84 -6.81 -0.36
CA LEU A 123 11.08 -5.64 0.08
C LEU A 123 10.65 -4.76 -1.10
N ASP A 124 11.56 -4.51 -2.04
CA ASP A 124 11.30 -3.71 -3.24
C ASP A 124 10.28 -4.40 -4.17
N GLU A 125 10.40 -5.71 -4.35
CA GLU A 125 9.45 -6.53 -5.12
C GLU A 125 8.06 -6.47 -4.50
N GLY A 126 7.95 -6.64 -3.17
CA GLY A 126 6.68 -6.48 -2.46
C GLY A 126 6.06 -5.10 -2.64
N LYS A 127 6.87 -4.02 -2.74
CA LYS A 127 6.39 -2.66 -3.04
C LYS A 127 5.91 -2.53 -4.49
N ALA A 128 6.66 -3.09 -5.44
CA ALA A 128 6.31 -3.09 -6.86
C ALA A 128 5.00 -3.84 -7.12
N GLU A 129 4.82 -5.02 -6.55
CA GLU A 129 3.58 -5.78 -6.63
C GLU A 129 2.39 -5.01 -6.04
N TYR A 130 2.58 -4.30 -4.92
CA TYR A 130 1.53 -3.49 -4.33
C TYR A 130 1.12 -2.34 -5.27
N ALA A 131 2.10 -1.68 -5.88
CA ALA A 131 1.85 -0.64 -6.86
C ALA A 131 1.08 -1.19 -8.07
N LEU A 132 1.45 -2.36 -8.58
CA LEU A 132 0.73 -3.05 -9.66
C LEU A 132 -0.72 -3.37 -9.27
N LEU A 133 -0.94 -3.91 -8.08
CA LEU A 133 -2.29 -4.19 -7.56
C LEU A 133 -3.14 -2.92 -7.49
N ARG A 134 -2.58 -1.82 -6.98
CA ARG A 134 -3.26 -0.53 -6.89
C ARG A 134 -3.58 0.05 -8.26
N THR A 135 -2.68 -0.07 -9.23
CA THR A 135 -2.91 0.37 -10.61
C THR A 135 -4.04 -0.43 -11.26
N LYS A 136 -4.05 -1.77 -11.10
CA LYS A 136 -5.14 -2.64 -11.59
C LYS A 136 -6.49 -2.28 -10.96
N GLN A 137 -6.51 -2.05 -9.64
CA GLN A 137 -7.71 -1.64 -8.94
C GLN A 137 -8.23 -0.29 -9.46
N LYS A 138 -7.35 0.71 -9.62
CA LYS A 138 -7.72 2.02 -10.18
C LYS A 138 -8.31 1.88 -11.57
N PHE A 139 -7.68 1.10 -12.45
CA PHE A 139 -8.18 0.83 -13.80
C PHE A 139 -9.59 0.22 -13.78
N TYR A 140 -9.83 -0.81 -12.95
CA TYR A 140 -11.14 -1.43 -12.82
C TYR A 140 -12.22 -0.46 -12.32
N THR A 141 -11.90 0.31 -11.27
CA THR A 141 -12.86 1.29 -10.70
C THR A 141 -13.09 2.51 -11.60
N GLY A 142 -12.13 2.85 -12.46
CA GLY A 142 -12.21 3.97 -13.40
C GLY A 142 -12.86 3.61 -14.72
N GLY A 143 -12.65 2.38 -15.22
CA GLY A 143 -13.14 1.93 -16.53
C GLY A 143 -14.66 1.70 -16.60
N ASN A 144 -15.32 1.51 -15.45
CA ASN A 144 -16.77 1.35 -15.38
C ASN A 144 -17.54 2.69 -15.29
N ARG A 145 -16.86 3.83 -15.40
CA ARG A 145 -17.51 5.13 -15.61
C ARG A 145 -17.60 5.38 -17.12
N ALA A 146 -18.60 4.78 -17.75
CA ALA A 146 -19.07 5.27 -19.05
C ALA A 146 -19.56 6.70 -18.85
N GLY A 147 -18.91 7.66 -19.52
CA GLY A 147 -19.49 8.98 -19.80
C GLY A 147 -20.46 8.90 -20.96
#